data_AF-A0AAD2FGF7-F1
#
_entry.id   AF-A0AAD2FGF7-F1
#
_cell.length_a   1.000
_cell.length_b   1.000
_cell.length_c   1.000
_cell.angle_alpha   90.00
_cell.angle_beta   90.00
_cell.angle_gamma   90.00
#
_symmetry.space_group_name_H-M   'P 1'
#
loop_
_entity.id
_entity.type
_entity.pdbx_description
1 polymer ?
#
loop_
_entity_poly.entity_id
_entity_poly.type
_entity_poly.pdbx_seq_one_letter_code
_entity_poly.pdbx_strand_id
1 'polypeptide(L)'
;TRQHWDLWQTTLSRALLASNGPHHPLQQPLGPWTDRLEDWNWLLSPTTDLFHRHGGTWKHFSSEGSPTTSRRYAPGPSHPSCPWWTAPLPSDALRATVRSITGSDRVLLTGTGRATEPSSSSSPSILHAWQTAAELCTDYYGWVPNEIEVHGDEATLADALLDGRLRVISDGSFKNELGTAAENESEIAWDTMGRAMRSLPAGLQRWSTKHCVGMCGTGKFKVLWGLETSAACPRCGDFEDHLHVPRCSAASATAEWDRRTAAFSAWLDLQLTGPSIKIAILQLLQGVHTPPLFPPRPNSSSVWPAFLAQQVIGSQGLLEGRIASSWLPLQQQYYDKIRCRRSVSLWASRLSQQLISIGFYMWEQRNSVQHSDDNVQLRERHSTVNEGIHSQFDMGPDDLPKEIQPMLTCRRRVLRKSLVDKEEWLKLLRQERRDFRRSIKAQRRSLRTIFSPGP
;
A
#
# COMPACT_ATOMS: atom_id res chain seq x y z
N THR A 1 -20.77 32.02 -15.31
CA THR A 1 -20.49 32.90 -16.48
C THR A 1 -19.21 33.67 -16.21
N ARG A 2 -18.39 33.94 -17.24
CA ARG A 2 -17.09 34.64 -17.13
C ARG A 2 -17.21 35.99 -16.39
N GLN A 3 -18.32 36.69 -16.60
CA GLN A 3 -18.67 37.93 -15.89
C GLN A 3 -18.72 37.81 -14.36
N HIS A 4 -19.22 36.69 -13.80
CA HIS A 4 -19.25 36.53 -12.35
C HIS A 4 -17.85 36.30 -11.78
N TRP A 5 -16.98 35.65 -12.56
CA TRP A 5 -15.59 35.44 -12.19
C TRP A 5 -14.81 36.76 -12.19
N ASP A 6 -14.98 37.58 -13.23
CA ASP A 6 -14.31 38.88 -13.36
C ASP A 6 -14.79 39.86 -12.26
N LEU A 7 -16.09 39.85 -11.95
CA LEU A 7 -16.66 40.65 -10.86
C LEU A 7 -16.09 40.21 -9.50
N TRP A 8 -16.00 38.89 -9.26
CA TRP A 8 -15.46 38.34 -8.02
C TRP A 8 -13.98 38.71 -7.84
N GLN A 9 -13.15 38.52 -8.88
CA GLN A 9 -11.73 38.92 -8.84
C GLN A 9 -11.57 40.42 -8.58
N THR A 10 -12.32 41.26 -9.30
CA THR A 10 -12.24 42.73 -9.14
C THR A 10 -12.63 43.17 -7.73
N THR A 11 -13.66 42.54 -7.16
CA THR A 11 -14.14 42.85 -5.80
C THR A 11 -13.11 42.40 -4.75
N LEU A 12 -12.54 41.20 -4.90
CA LEU A 12 -11.52 40.67 -4.00
C LEU A 12 -10.25 41.53 -4.04
N SER A 13 -9.80 41.92 -5.23
CA SER A 13 -8.64 42.80 -5.41
C SER A 13 -8.84 44.16 -4.75
N ARG A 14 -10.03 44.77 -4.86
CA ARG A 14 -10.33 46.05 -4.18
C ARG A 14 -10.39 45.91 -2.66
N ALA A 15 -10.87 44.77 -2.16
CA ALA A 15 -11.05 44.54 -0.73
C ALA A 15 -9.71 44.23 -0.02
N LEU A 16 -8.83 43.45 -0.67
CA LEU A 16 -7.62 42.94 -0.04
C LEU A 16 -6.37 43.74 -0.40
N LEU A 17 -6.32 44.38 -1.57
CA LEU A 17 -5.09 44.94 -2.12
C LEU A 17 -5.06 46.48 -2.01
N ALA A 18 -3.89 47.03 -1.68
CA ALA A 18 -3.62 48.46 -1.65
C ALA A 18 -3.47 49.06 -3.06
N SER A 19 -3.09 48.25 -4.05
CA SER A 19 -3.06 48.66 -5.46
C SER A 19 -3.20 47.47 -6.41
N ASN A 20 -3.80 47.71 -7.58
CA ASN A 20 -3.90 46.73 -8.67
C ASN A 20 -2.61 46.65 -9.51
N GLY A 21 -1.47 46.59 -8.83
CA GLY A 21 -0.19 46.26 -9.46
C GLY A 21 0.00 44.74 -9.55
N PRO A 22 0.97 44.26 -10.36
CA PRO A 22 1.26 42.82 -10.52
C PRO A 22 1.74 42.12 -9.24
N HIS A 23 1.87 42.86 -8.14
CA HIS A 23 2.44 42.39 -6.88
C HIS A 23 1.41 42.31 -5.74
N HIS A 24 0.15 42.65 -6.03
CA HIS A 24 -0.99 42.51 -5.11
C HIS A 24 -0.63 42.83 -3.64
N PRO A 25 -0.12 44.04 -3.33
CA PRO A 25 0.24 44.39 -1.96
C PRO A 25 -1.03 44.43 -1.10
N LEU A 26 -1.04 43.73 0.03
CA LEU A 26 -2.21 43.71 0.92
C LEU A 26 -2.42 45.07 1.60
N GLN A 27 -3.68 45.48 1.82
CA GLN A 27 -4.00 46.72 2.56
C GLN A 27 -3.59 46.65 4.04
N GLN A 28 -3.68 45.46 4.63
CA GLN A 28 -3.24 45.20 5.98
C GLN A 28 -2.17 44.09 5.95
N PRO A 29 -1.03 44.28 6.62
CA PRO A 29 -0.03 43.22 6.74
C PRO A 29 -0.62 42.04 7.53
N LEU A 30 -0.27 40.81 7.16
CA LEU A 30 -0.78 39.56 7.75
C LEU A 30 -0.31 39.30 9.20
N GLY A 31 0.33 40.28 9.83
CA GLY A 31 0.90 40.15 11.17
C GLY A 31 2.33 39.59 11.19
N PRO A 32 2.87 39.33 12.39
CA PRO A 32 4.21 38.77 12.56
C PRO A 32 4.25 37.29 12.15
N TRP A 33 5.46 36.81 11.88
CA TRP A 33 5.71 35.44 11.49
C TRP A 33 5.72 34.53 12.72
N THR A 34 4.84 33.53 12.75
CA THR A 34 4.59 32.64 13.90
C THR A 34 5.26 31.27 13.80
N ASP A 35 5.72 30.89 12.61
CA ASP A 35 6.29 29.55 12.36
C ASP A 35 7.75 29.46 12.83
N ARG A 36 8.38 28.28 12.79
CA ARG A 36 9.81 28.11 13.15
C ARG A 36 10.73 28.62 12.03
N LEU A 37 11.95 29.05 12.37
CA LEU A 37 12.88 29.59 11.35
C LEU A 37 13.29 28.50 10.35
N GLU A 38 13.39 27.26 10.83
CA GLU A 38 13.78 26.05 10.11
C GLU A 38 12.86 25.75 8.92
N ASP A 39 11.58 26.08 9.02
CA ASP A 39 10.57 25.81 8.00
C ASP A 39 10.59 26.83 6.84
N TRP A 40 11.46 27.84 6.92
CA TRP A 40 11.50 28.92 5.96
C TRP A 40 12.61 28.78 4.91
N ASN A 41 12.24 28.91 3.64
CA ASN A 41 13.16 28.64 2.53
C ASN A 41 14.20 29.74 2.30
N TRP A 42 13.93 30.99 2.65
CA TRP A 42 14.82 32.11 2.34
C TRP A 42 15.25 32.85 3.61
N LEU A 43 16.56 32.87 3.88
CA LEU A 43 17.12 33.54 5.05
C LEU A 43 18.09 34.64 4.60
N LEU A 44 17.98 35.82 5.20
CA LEU A 44 18.92 36.91 5.02
C LEU A 44 19.67 37.12 6.34
N SER A 45 20.99 37.07 6.29
CA SER A 45 21.81 37.63 7.35
C SER A 45 22.05 39.12 7.05
N PRO A 46 21.62 40.05 7.92
CA PRO A 46 21.84 41.49 7.73
C PRO A 46 23.31 41.89 7.60
N THR A 47 24.23 41.05 8.10
CA THR A 47 25.67 41.31 8.10
C THR A 47 26.41 40.65 6.93
N THR A 48 25.81 39.66 6.27
CA THR A 48 26.49 38.87 5.23
C THR A 48 25.72 38.87 3.92
N ASP A 49 24.85 37.88 3.71
CA ASP A 49 24.27 37.56 2.42
C ASP A 49 22.94 36.81 2.56
N LEU A 50 22.36 36.41 1.42
CA LEU A 50 21.08 35.73 1.32
C LEU A 50 21.29 34.22 1.09
N PHE A 51 20.45 33.40 1.70
CA PHE A 51 20.52 31.94 1.68
C PHE A 51 19.17 31.34 1.27
N HIS A 52 19.22 30.32 0.42
CA HIS A 52 18.04 29.56 -0.01
C HIS A 52 18.16 28.08 0.37
N ARG A 53 17.13 27.53 1.00
CA ARG A 53 17.06 26.12 1.42
C ARG A 53 16.76 25.23 0.21
N HIS A 54 17.55 24.18 0.04
CA HIS A 54 17.30 23.07 -0.88
C HIS A 54 17.47 21.75 -0.11
N GLY A 55 16.36 21.20 0.39
CA GLY A 55 16.38 20.04 1.29
C GLY A 55 17.15 20.33 2.58
N GLY A 56 18.15 19.50 2.90
CA GLY A 56 19.05 19.70 4.04
C GLY A 56 20.26 20.61 3.77
N THR A 57 20.33 21.26 2.60
CA THR A 57 21.48 22.09 2.20
C THR A 57 21.08 23.52 1.85
N TRP A 58 22.05 24.43 1.84
CA TRP A 58 21.83 25.86 1.59
C TRP A 58 22.53 26.31 0.32
N LYS A 59 21.90 27.19 -0.45
CA LYS A 59 22.50 27.89 -1.59
C LYS A 59 22.74 29.35 -1.21
N HIS A 60 23.94 29.84 -1.46
CA HIS A 60 24.36 31.20 -1.11
C HIS A 60 24.15 32.18 -2.27
N PHE A 61 23.69 33.37 -1.93
CA PHE A 61 23.44 34.48 -2.85
C PHE A 61 24.13 35.73 -2.33
N SER A 62 25.11 36.22 -3.09
CA SER A 62 25.89 37.41 -2.76
C SER A 62 25.19 38.70 -3.19
N SER A 63 25.23 39.70 -2.33
CA SER A 63 24.74 41.05 -2.66
C SER A 63 25.53 41.67 -3.81
N GLU A 64 24.84 42.18 -4.84
CA GLU A 64 25.47 42.82 -6.01
C GLU A 64 25.95 44.28 -5.75
N GLY A 65 25.97 44.72 -4.49
CA GLY A 65 26.37 46.07 -4.12
C GLY A 65 26.70 46.20 -2.63
N SER A 66 26.74 47.43 -2.11
CA SER A 66 26.98 47.63 -0.68
C SER A 66 25.88 46.91 0.15
N PRO A 67 26.25 46.11 1.17
CA PRO A 67 25.31 45.29 1.95
C PRO A 67 24.12 46.05 2.54
N THR A 68 24.28 47.36 2.74
CA THR A 68 23.28 48.24 3.38
C THR A 68 22.30 48.89 2.41
N THR A 69 22.54 48.86 1.10
CA THR A 69 21.74 49.59 0.10
C THR A 69 21.24 48.73 -1.05
N SER A 70 21.97 47.67 -1.42
CA SER A 70 21.53 46.76 -2.47
C SER A 70 20.48 45.78 -1.95
N ARG A 71 19.37 45.66 -2.68
CA ARG A 71 18.36 44.61 -2.48
C ARG A 71 18.48 43.49 -3.52
N ARG A 72 19.50 43.51 -4.37
CA ARG A 72 19.72 42.53 -5.44
C ARG A 72 20.83 41.58 -5.07
N TYR A 73 20.55 40.30 -5.22
CA TYR A 73 21.48 39.22 -4.93
C TYR A 73 21.62 38.31 -6.16
N ALA A 74 22.85 37.90 -6.43
CA ALA A 74 23.20 36.92 -7.45
C ALA A 74 23.68 35.63 -6.78
N PRO A 75 23.62 34.47 -7.45
CA PRO A 75 24.28 33.27 -6.94
C PRO A 75 25.74 33.58 -6.60
N GLY A 76 26.14 33.30 -5.36
CA GLY A 76 27.51 33.51 -4.90
C GLY A 76 28.50 32.62 -5.65
N PRO A 77 29.82 32.91 -5.60
CA PRO A 77 30.83 32.08 -6.23
C PRO A 77 30.78 30.65 -5.65
N SER A 78 30.23 29.72 -6.43
CA SER A 78 30.27 28.29 -6.13
C SER A 78 31.68 27.75 -6.31
N HIS A 79 32.19 26.98 -5.35
CA HIS A 79 33.40 26.21 -5.55
C HIS A 79 33.15 25.20 -6.69
N PRO A 80 34.09 24.97 -7.64
CA PRO A 80 33.85 24.10 -8.81
C PRO A 80 33.41 22.67 -8.45
N SER A 81 33.76 22.22 -7.25
CA SER A 81 33.46 20.90 -6.69
C SER A 81 32.21 20.84 -5.80
N CYS A 82 31.68 21.99 -5.35
CA CYS A 82 30.49 22.03 -4.49
C CYS A 82 29.77 23.38 -4.65
N PRO A 83 28.59 23.42 -5.30
CA PRO A 83 27.80 24.64 -5.46
C PRO A 83 26.95 25.00 -4.23
N TRP A 84 27.10 24.26 -3.13
CA TRP A 84 26.30 24.40 -1.91
C TRP A 84 27.12 25.04 -0.78
N TRP A 85 26.43 25.76 0.10
CA TRP A 85 26.98 26.36 1.31
C TRP A 85 27.21 25.28 2.37
N THR A 86 28.44 25.18 2.87
CA THR A 86 28.89 24.13 3.81
C THR A 86 29.18 24.63 5.22
N ALA A 87 29.22 25.95 5.43
CA ALA A 87 29.41 26.55 6.74
C ALA A 87 28.08 26.61 7.52
N PRO A 88 28.09 26.67 8.86
CA PRO A 88 26.88 26.93 9.63
C PRO A 88 26.24 28.27 9.23
N LEU A 89 24.92 28.35 9.29
CA LEU A 89 24.20 29.59 9.02
C LEU A 89 24.53 30.65 10.08
N PRO A 90 24.59 31.95 9.69
CA PRO A 90 24.76 33.04 10.64
C PRO A 90 23.64 33.08 11.70
N SER A 91 23.99 33.38 12.95
CA SER A 91 23.03 33.48 14.05
C SER A 91 22.10 34.69 13.97
N ASP A 92 22.41 35.65 13.10
CA ASP A 92 21.59 36.84 12.82
C ASP A 92 20.62 36.63 11.63
N ALA A 93 20.48 35.39 11.16
CA ALA A 93 19.60 35.04 10.05
C ALA A 93 18.15 35.45 10.32
N LEU A 94 17.65 36.36 9.50
CA LEU A 94 16.26 36.79 9.46
C LEU A 94 15.55 36.07 8.31
N ARG A 95 14.24 35.91 8.41
CA ARG A 95 13.46 35.47 7.25
C ARG A 95 13.52 36.52 6.17
N ALA A 96 13.63 36.06 4.94
CA ALA A 96 13.60 36.87 3.75
C ALA A 96 12.44 36.43 2.86
N THR A 97 11.86 37.40 2.17
CA THR A 97 11.05 37.17 0.99
C THR A 97 11.78 37.74 -0.19
N VAL A 98 11.82 36.99 -1.28
CA VAL A 98 12.58 37.38 -2.47
C VAL A 98 11.73 37.20 -3.72
N ARG A 99 12.04 37.99 -4.73
CA ARG A 99 11.47 37.96 -6.07
C ARG A 99 12.54 37.52 -7.05
N SER A 100 12.27 36.50 -7.85
CA SER A 100 13.14 36.19 -9.00
C SER A 100 13.01 37.26 -10.08
N ILE A 101 14.14 37.64 -10.68
CA ILE A 101 14.18 38.58 -11.80
C ILE A 101 14.07 37.77 -13.09
N THR A 102 12.97 37.94 -13.82
CA THR A 102 12.66 37.20 -15.06
C THR A 102 13.80 37.26 -16.06
N GLY A 103 14.25 36.08 -16.52
CA GLY A 103 15.36 35.95 -17.46
C GLY A 103 16.76 35.93 -16.81
N SER A 104 16.85 35.81 -15.49
CA SER A 104 18.12 35.72 -14.76
C SER A 104 18.00 34.89 -13.47
N ASP A 105 19.12 34.35 -12.99
CA ASP A 105 19.21 33.67 -11.68
C ASP A 105 19.29 34.65 -10.50
N ARG A 106 19.04 35.94 -10.74
CA ARG A 106 19.12 36.99 -9.73
C ARG A 106 17.81 37.10 -8.97
N VAL A 107 17.92 37.46 -7.70
CA VAL A 107 16.79 37.65 -6.80
C VAL A 107 16.80 39.04 -6.17
N LEU A 108 15.61 39.59 -5.96
CA LEU A 108 15.37 40.88 -5.32
C LEU A 108 14.71 40.67 -3.96
N LEU A 109 15.33 41.14 -2.89
CA LEU A 109 14.79 41.10 -1.53
C LEU A 109 13.59 42.05 -1.41
N THR A 110 12.42 41.50 -1.10
CA THR A 110 11.15 42.23 -0.98
C THR A 110 10.76 42.51 0.47
N GLY A 111 11.23 41.73 1.43
CA GLY A 111 10.91 41.93 2.84
C GLY A 111 11.74 41.04 3.76
N THR A 112 11.90 41.47 5.00
CA THR A 112 12.62 40.75 6.05
C THR A 112 11.83 40.76 7.36
N GLY A 113 12.02 39.76 8.22
CA GLY A 113 11.32 39.69 9.50
C GLY A 113 11.97 38.77 10.52
N ARG A 114 11.78 39.10 11.81
CA ARG A 114 12.11 38.23 12.95
C ARG A 114 10.90 37.36 13.29
N ALA A 115 11.15 36.11 13.70
CA ALA A 115 10.13 35.26 14.30
C ALA A 115 9.75 35.78 15.69
N THR A 116 8.48 35.67 16.06
CA THR A 116 8.12 35.58 17.49
C THR A 116 8.13 34.10 17.79
N GLU A 117 9.03 33.61 18.65
CA GLU A 117 8.98 32.20 19.02
C GLU A 117 7.61 31.88 19.63
N PRO A 118 6.92 30.83 19.17
CA PRO A 118 5.65 30.45 19.75
C PRO A 118 5.85 30.20 21.24
N SER A 119 5.03 30.84 22.07
CA SER A 119 5.04 30.63 23.52
C SER A 119 4.98 29.15 23.81
N SER A 120 6.04 28.61 24.42
CA SER A 120 6.18 27.19 24.75
C SER A 120 5.04 26.73 25.65
N SER A 121 3.98 26.14 25.07
CA SER A 121 2.95 25.46 25.83
C SER A 121 3.40 24.02 26.12
N SER A 122 3.37 23.70 27.39
CA SER A 122 4.02 22.60 28.09
C SER A 122 3.39 21.22 27.87
N SER A 123 3.50 20.66 26.67
CA SER A 123 3.36 19.21 26.48
C SER A 123 4.40 18.74 25.47
N PRO A 124 5.20 17.70 25.78
CA PRO A 124 6.13 17.17 24.81
C PRO A 124 5.31 16.60 23.64
N SER A 125 5.45 17.21 22.48
CA SER A 125 4.83 16.73 21.24
C SER A 125 5.33 15.33 20.91
N ILE A 126 4.58 14.58 20.11
CA ILE A 126 5.05 13.30 19.56
C ILE A 126 6.39 13.49 18.84
N LEU A 127 6.55 14.62 18.16
CA LEU A 127 7.81 15.00 17.51
C LEU A 127 8.96 15.16 18.50
N HIS A 128 8.72 15.77 19.66
CA HIS A 128 9.75 15.93 20.69
C HIS A 128 10.16 14.58 21.32
N ALA A 129 9.18 13.73 21.61
CA ALA A 129 9.42 12.37 22.09
C ALA A 129 10.16 11.52 21.03
N TRP A 130 9.79 11.67 19.75
CA TRP A 130 10.46 11.04 18.62
C TRP A 130 11.91 11.47 18.50
N GLN A 131 12.19 12.78 18.53
CA GLN A 131 13.54 13.33 18.45
C GLN A 131 14.42 12.80 19.59
N THR A 132 13.88 12.79 20.82
CA THR A 132 14.59 12.24 21.98
C THR A 132 14.87 10.74 21.80
N ALA A 133 13.92 9.96 21.29
CA ALA A 133 14.10 8.54 21.00
C ALA A 133 15.12 8.29 19.87
N ALA A 134 15.13 9.13 18.84
CA ALA A 134 16.07 9.07 17.73
C ALA A 134 17.51 9.38 18.20
N GLU A 135 17.69 10.39 19.04
CA GLU A 135 18.99 10.77 19.62
C GLU A 135 19.55 9.70 20.57
N LEU A 136 18.68 9.01 21.31
CA LEU A 136 19.06 7.92 22.22
C LEU A 136 19.25 6.57 21.51
N CYS A 137 18.88 6.47 20.22
CA CYS A 137 18.98 5.24 19.46
C CYS A 137 20.44 4.96 19.07
N THR A 138 21.05 3.95 19.69
CA THR A 138 22.43 3.52 19.37
C THR A 138 22.51 2.57 18.18
N ASP A 139 21.38 2.02 17.74
CA ASP A 139 21.28 1.06 16.65
C ASP A 139 20.73 1.75 15.38
N TYR A 140 21.63 2.20 14.51
CA TYR A 140 21.26 2.88 13.27
C TYR A 140 20.87 1.86 12.19
N TYR A 141 19.58 1.53 12.10
CA TYR A 141 19.04 0.66 11.05
C TYR A 141 18.72 1.40 9.74
N GLY A 142 19.00 2.71 9.64
CA GLY A 142 18.68 3.52 8.46
C GLY A 142 17.18 3.75 8.22
N TRP A 143 16.32 3.40 9.19
CA TRP A 143 14.86 3.50 9.09
C TRP A 143 14.25 4.58 9.99
N VAL A 144 15.08 5.31 10.74
CA VAL A 144 14.64 6.48 11.51
C VAL A 144 14.48 7.64 10.51
N PRO A 145 13.27 8.16 10.29
CA PRO A 145 13.08 9.29 9.37
C PRO A 145 13.88 10.49 9.89
N ASN A 146 14.64 11.12 9.00
CA ASN A 146 15.41 12.32 9.31
C ASN A 146 14.51 13.54 9.52
N GLU A 147 13.35 13.55 8.86
CA GLU A 147 12.34 14.59 8.96
C GLU A 147 10.97 13.92 9.07
N ILE A 148 10.14 14.39 10.01
CA ILE A 148 8.76 13.96 10.19
C ILE A 148 7.90 15.21 10.21
N GLU A 149 6.91 15.25 9.32
CA GLU A 149 5.89 16.29 9.31
C GLU A 149 4.55 15.64 9.66
N VAL A 150 3.89 16.14 10.71
CA VAL A 150 2.57 15.67 11.13
C VAL A 150 1.54 16.68 10.66
N HIS A 151 0.69 16.27 9.71
CA HIS A 151 -0.44 17.07 9.28
C HIS A 151 -1.70 16.69 10.09
N GLY A 152 -2.18 17.60 10.93
CA GLY A 152 -3.36 17.40 11.75
C GLY A 152 -3.03 17.35 13.24
N ASP A 153 -3.93 16.75 14.01
CA ASP A 153 -3.79 16.64 15.46
C ASP A 153 -2.91 15.44 15.85
N GLU A 154 -1.84 15.71 16.61
CA GLU A 154 -0.93 14.69 17.10
C GLU A 154 -1.61 13.70 18.04
N ALA A 155 -2.57 14.13 18.87
CA ALA A 155 -3.28 13.22 19.76
C ALA A 155 -4.03 12.14 18.96
N THR A 156 -4.66 12.54 17.85
CA THR A 156 -5.30 11.61 16.91
C THR A 156 -4.29 10.61 16.30
N LEU A 157 -3.05 11.03 16.02
CA LEU A 157 -1.99 10.15 15.54
C LEU A 157 -1.56 9.15 16.62
N ALA A 158 -1.34 9.61 17.86
CA ALA A 158 -1.02 8.73 18.99
C ALA A 158 -2.15 7.71 19.26
N ASP A 159 -3.40 8.15 19.27
CA ASP A 159 -4.55 7.27 19.46
C ASP A 159 -4.65 6.26 18.32
N ALA A 160 -4.43 6.66 17.07
CA ALA A 160 -4.42 5.73 15.94
C ALA A 160 -3.27 4.71 16.01
N LEU A 161 -2.11 5.11 16.54
CA LEU A 161 -0.99 4.21 16.77
C LEU A 161 -1.31 3.21 17.90
N LEU A 162 -1.80 3.70 19.04
CA LEU A 162 -2.16 2.87 20.21
C LEU A 162 -3.31 1.90 19.90
N ASP A 163 -4.30 2.35 19.13
CA ASP A 163 -5.45 1.53 18.73
C ASP A 163 -5.16 0.61 17.53
N GLY A 164 -3.95 0.64 16.97
CA GLY A 164 -3.58 -0.18 15.80
C GLY A 164 -4.33 0.19 14.52
N ARG A 165 -4.89 1.41 14.44
CA ARG A 165 -5.62 1.95 13.28
C ARG A 165 -4.70 2.67 12.28
N LEU A 166 -3.44 2.92 12.66
CA LEU A 166 -2.47 3.61 11.83
C LEU A 166 -2.24 2.87 10.51
N ARG A 167 -2.41 3.58 9.39
CA ARG A 167 -2.09 3.10 8.05
C ARG A 167 -0.96 3.94 7.48
N VAL A 168 0.15 3.28 7.15
CA VAL A 168 1.30 3.91 6.50
C VAL A 168 1.22 3.64 5.01
N ILE A 169 1.34 4.68 4.19
CA ILE A 169 1.27 4.60 2.73
C ILE A 169 2.48 5.36 2.16
N SER A 170 3.28 4.70 1.33
CA SER A 170 4.29 5.36 0.49
C SER A 170 3.66 5.75 -0.85
N ASP A 171 3.99 6.94 -1.35
CA ASP A 171 3.54 7.43 -2.65
C ASP A 171 4.34 6.84 -3.83
N GLY A 172 5.41 6.07 -3.54
CA GLY A 172 6.17 5.29 -4.52
C GLY A 172 6.84 6.11 -5.63
N SER A 173 7.12 7.39 -5.40
CA SER A 173 7.73 8.23 -6.44
C SER A 173 9.18 7.81 -6.73
N PHE A 174 9.50 7.58 -8.01
CA PHE A 174 10.83 7.23 -8.50
C PHE A 174 11.34 8.37 -9.38
N LYS A 175 12.31 9.15 -8.88
CA LYS A 175 12.90 10.26 -9.63
C LYS A 175 14.38 10.33 -9.35
N ASN A 176 15.18 10.47 -10.41
CA ASN A 176 16.65 10.62 -10.34
C ASN A 176 17.36 9.45 -9.64
N GLU A 177 16.98 8.21 -9.94
CA GLU A 177 17.60 6.99 -9.35
C GLU A 177 17.46 6.90 -7.82
N LEU A 178 16.61 7.74 -7.23
CA LEU A 178 16.20 7.70 -5.84
C LEU A 178 14.71 7.35 -5.81
N GLY A 179 14.39 6.15 -5.33
CA GLY A 179 13.03 5.73 -5.06
C GLY A 179 12.65 5.99 -3.61
N THR A 180 11.46 6.54 -3.37
CA THR A 180 10.82 6.56 -2.03
C THR A 180 10.10 5.23 -1.75
N ALA A 181 10.67 4.11 -2.20
CA ALA A 181 10.33 2.81 -1.69
C ALA A 181 11.25 2.55 -0.51
N ALA A 182 10.74 2.77 0.71
CA ALA A 182 11.33 2.13 1.86
C ALA A 182 11.39 0.63 1.56
N GLU A 183 12.61 0.12 1.61
CA GLU A 183 13.02 -1.26 1.87
C GLU A 183 13.83 -1.95 0.74
N ASN A 184 15.16 -1.83 0.88
CA ASN A 184 16.13 -2.94 0.72
C ASN A 184 16.73 -3.19 -0.67
N GLU A 185 16.84 -2.16 -1.50
CA GLU A 185 17.40 -2.29 -2.84
C GLU A 185 18.86 -2.79 -2.84
N SER A 186 19.67 -2.46 -1.83
CA SER A 186 21.06 -2.92 -1.69
C SER A 186 21.21 -4.38 -1.26
N GLU A 187 20.24 -4.91 -0.51
CA GLU A 187 20.29 -6.29 0.01
C GLU A 187 19.86 -7.30 -1.06
N ILE A 188 18.99 -6.91 -1.99
CA ILE A 188 18.44 -7.82 -3.00
C ILE A 188 19.47 -8.09 -4.10
N ALA A 189 19.63 -9.36 -4.47
CA ALA A 189 20.43 -9.75 -5.63
C ALA A 189 19.69 -9.45 -6.96
N TRP A 190 19.61 -8.18 -7.37
CA TRP A 190 18.85 -7.77 -8.56
C TRP A 190 19.30 -8.43 -9.86
N ASP A 191 20.61 -8.61 -10.06
CA ASP A 191 21.12 -9.32 -11.24
C ASP A 191 20.61 -10.76 -11.33
N THR A 192 20.51 -11.42 -10.16
CA THR A 192 19.95 -12.76 -10.04
C THR A 192 18.48 -12.76 -10.40
N MET A 193 17.71 -11.80 -9.86
CA MET A 193 16.29 -11.64 -10.17
C MET A 193 16.07 -11.37 -11.66
N GLY A 194 16.83 -10.45 -12.25
CA GLY A 194 16.74 -10.15 -13.68
C GLY A 194 17.03 -11.36 -14.56
N ARG A 195 18.04 -12.17 -14.21
CA ARG A 195 18.34 -13.43 -14.89
C ARG A 195 17.21 -14.46 -14.72
N ALA A 196 16.66 -14.57 -13.51
CA ALA A 196 15.54 -15.46 -13.21
C ALA A 196 14.31 -15.10 -14.05
N MET A 197 13.91 -13.83 -14.04
CA MET A 197 12.78 -13.33 -14.81
C MET A 197 12.91 -13.59 -16.31
N ARG A 198 14.09 -13.36 -16.90
CA ARG A 198 14.33 -13.67 -18.32
C ARG A 198 14.23 -15.15 -18.67
N SER A 199 14.42 -16.03 -17.68
CA SER A 199 14.40 -17.48 -17.86
C SER A 199 13.00 -18.09 -17.64
N LEU A 200 12.08 -17.35 -16.99
CA LEU A 200 10.72 -17.81 -16.76
C LEU A 200 9.91 -17.83 -18.06
N PRO A 201 8.90 -18.72 -18.19
CA PRO A 201 7.92 -18.62 -19.27
C PRO A 201 7.17 -17.28 -19.25
N ALA A 202 6.79 -16.75 -20.41
CA ALA A 202 6.13 -15.44 -20.52
C ALA A 202 4.81 -15.31 -19.72
N GLY A 203 4.11 -16.43 -19.49
CA GLY A 203 2.96 -16.47 -18.58
C GLY A 203 3.34 -16.19 -17.13
N LEU A 204 4.37 -16.89 -16.63
CA LEU A 204 4.88 -16.75 -15.27
C LEU A 204 5.52 -15.38 -15.02
N GLN A 205 6.23 -14.83 -16.01
CA GLN A 205 6.79 -13.48 -15.92
C GLN A 205 5.68 -12.45 -15.66
N ARG A 206 4.64 -12.44 -16.51
CA ARG A 206 3.49 -11.53 -16.37
C ARG A 206 2.74 -11.74 -15.06
N TRP A 207 2.58 -13.00 -14.65
CA TRP A 207 1.95 -13.31 -13.38
C TRP A 207 2.78 -12.76 -12.21
N SER A 208 4.10 -12.98 -12.20
CA SER A 208 4.99 -12.54 -11.13
C SER A 208 4.95 -11.01 -10.99
N THR A 209 5.04 -10.26 -12.09
CA THR A 209 4.90 -8.80 -12.07
C THR A 209 3.55 -8.36 -11.48
N LYS A 210 2.44 -8.97 -11.91
CA LYS A 210 1.10 -8.66 -11.38
C LYS A 210 0.96 -9.02 -9.91
N HIS A 211 1.56 -10.13 -9.49
CA HIS A 211 1.50 -10.60 -8.12
C HIS A 211 2.26 -9.66 -7.18
N CYS A 212 3.48 -9.25 -7.54
CA CYS A 212 4.34 -8.42 -6.70
C CYS A 212 3.73 -7.02 -6.41
N VAL A 213 2.89 -6.51 -7.31
CA VAL A 213 2.15 -5.24 -7.11
C VAL A 213 0.75 -5.46 -6.54
N GLY A 214 0.42 -6.69 -6.17
CA GLY A 214 -0.87 -7.09 -5.62
C GLY A 214 -2.03 -7.16 -6.60
N MET A 215 -1.86 -6.78 -7.87
CA MET A 215 -2.89 -6.71 -8.92
C MET A 215 -3.12 -8.05 -9.64
N CYS A 216 -3.05 -9.18 -8.93
CA CYS A 216 -3.34 -10.49 -9.48
C CYS A 216 -4.80 -10.89 -9.23
N GLY A 217 -5.29 -11.88 -10.00
CA GLY A 217 -6.69 -12.33 -9.96
C GLY A 217 -7.08 -13.01 -8.65
N THR A 218 -7.29 -12.20 -7.62
CA THR A 218 -7.72 -12.54 -6.25
C THR A 218 -9.04 -11.85 -5.95
N GLY A 219 -9.75 -12.26 -4.91
CA GLY A 219 -11.07 -11.75 -4.52
C GLY A 219 -11.13 -10.23 -4.50
N LYS A 220 -10.20 -9.57 -3.80
CA LYS A 220 -10.06 -8.10 -3.78
C LYS A 220 -10.12 -7.47 -5.18
N PHE A 221 -9.28 -7.96 -6.11
CA PHE A 221 -9.20 -7.38 -7.45
C PHE A 221 -10.35 -7.80 -8.36
N LYS A 222 -10.91 -9.00 -8.18
CA LYS A 222 -12.09 -9.42 -8.92
C LYS A 222 -13.32 -8.56 -8.60
N VAL A 223 -13.48 -8.13 -7.35
CA VAL A 223 -14.51 -7.15 -6.96
C VAL A 223 -14.23 -5.79 -7.59
N LEU A 224 -12.98 -5.31 -7.52
CA LEU A 224 -12.60 -4.03 -8.14
C LEU A 224 -12.82 -4.02 -9.66
N TRP A 225 -12.67 -5.16 -10.33
CA TRP A 225 -12.95 -5.33 -11.76
C TRP A 225 -14.43 -5.60 -12.09
N GLY A 226 -15.30 -5.67 -11.08
CA GLY A 226 -16.73 -5.94 -11.28
C GLY A 226 -17.04 -7.37 -11.76
N LEU A 227 -16.11 -8.31 -11.57
CA LEU A 227 -16.27 -9.71 -11.99
C LEU A 227 -16.91 -10.60 -10.92
N GLU A 228 -16.78 -10.21 -9.65
CA GLU A 228 -17.34 -10.94 -8.50
C GLU A 228 -17.99 -9.95 -7.54
N THR A 229 -18.94 -10.43 -6.74
CA THR A 229 -19.64 -9.61 -5.74
C THR A 229 -19.00 -9.68 -4.35
N SER A 230 -18.04 -10.60 -4.14
CA SER A 230 -17.39 -10.84 -2.87
C SER A 230 -15.88 -10.91 -3.03
N ALA A 231 -15.15 -10.33 -2.07
CA ALA A 231 -13.70 -10.40 -1.99
C ALA A 231 -13.22 -11.60 -1.17
N ALA A 232 -14.11 -12.52 -0.79
CA ALA A 232 -13.76 -13.68 0.01
C ALA A 232 -12.99 -14.74 -0.80
N CYS A 233 -12.14 -15.50 -0.11
CA CYS A 233 -11.37 -16.61 -0.64
C CYS A 233 -12.31 -17.78 -0.96
N PRO A 234 -12.18 -18.43 -2.13
CA PRO A 234 -13.00 -19.58 -2.47
C PRO A 234 -12.68 -20.82 -1.62
N ARG A 235 -11.52 -20.86 -0.95
CA ARG A 235 -11.08 -22.00 -0.14
C ARG A 235 -11.49 -21.91 1.33
N CYS A 236 -11.33 -20.75 1.97
CA CYS A 236 -11.63 -20.59 3.41
C CYS A 236 -12.75 -19.59 3.72
N GLY A 237 -13.18 -18.76 2.76
CA GLY A 237 -14.21 -17.73 2.99
C GLY A 237 -13.70 -16.40 3.58
N ASP A 238 -12.45 -16.30 4.04
CA ASP A 238 -11.88 -15.05 4.57
C ASP A 238 -11.61 -14.02 3.47
N PHE A 239 -11.37 -12.75 3.83
CA PHE A 239 -10.96 -11.72 2.88
C PHE A 239 -9.69 -12.11 2.12
N GLU A 240 -9.75 -12.03 0.79
CA GLU A 240 -8.67 -12.47 -0.09
C GLU A 240 -7.99 -11.33 -0.83
N ASP A 241 -6.72 -11.12 -0.51
CA ASP A 241 -5.76 -10.41 -1.35
C ASP A 241 -4.65 -11.36 -1.83
N HIS A 242 -3.67 -10.82 -2.56
CA HIS A 242 -2.52 -11.58 -3.05
C HIS A 242 -1.67 -12.24 -1.94
N LEU A 243 -1.66 -11.66 -0.73
CA LEU A 243 -0.90 -12.18 0.40
C LEU A 243 -1.65 -13.32 1.09
N HIS A 244 -2.98 -13.27 1.09
CA HIS A 244 -3.83 -14.33 1.60
C HIS A 244 -3.62 -15.65 0.84
N VAL A 245 -3.37 -15.61 -0.47
CA VAL A 245 -3.26 -16.83 -1.30
C VAL A 245 -2.25 -17.85 -0.75
N PRO A 246 -0.98 -17.50 -0.47
CA PRO A 246 -0.03 -18.41 0.16
C PRO A 246 -0.26 -18.60 1.67
N ARG A 247 -1.08 -17.77 2.33
CA ARG A 247 -1.38 -17.80 3.79
C ARG A 247 -2.70 -18.47 4.16
N CYS A 248 -3.47 -18.89 3.15
CA CYS A 248 -4.80 -19.44 3.35
C CYS A 248 -4.74 -20.69 4.25
N SER A 249 -5.56 -20.69 5.29
CA SER A 249 -5.63 -21.75 6.32
C SER A 249 -6.50 -22.95 5.92
N ALA A 250 -7.10 -22.92 4.72
CA ALA A 250 -7.88 -24.05 4.22
C ALA A 250 -7.00 -25.29 4.08
N ALA A 251 -7.52 -26.46 4.47
CA ALA A 251 -6.77 -27.72 4.42
C ALA A 251 -6.20 -28.03 3.02
N SER A 252 -6.93 -27.66 1.95
CA SER A 252 -6.46 -27.82 0.57
C SER A 252 -5.28 -26.90 0.23
N ALA A 253 -5.25 -25.69 0.80
CA ALA A 253 -4.14 -24.75 0.64
C ALA A 253 -2.90 -25.21 1.41
N THR A 254 -3.07 -25.68 2.65
CA THR A 254 -1.96 -26.25 3.45
C THR A 254 -1.36 -27.49 2.79
N ALA A 255 -2.20 -28.40 2.28
CA ALA A 255 -1.71 -29.58 1.56
C ALA A 255 -0.95 -29.21 0.27
N GLU A 256 -1.42 -28.19 -0.47
CA GLU A 256 -0.70 -27.66 -1.62
C GLU A 256 0.65 -27.08 -1.20
N TRP A 257 0.68 -26.24 -0.16
CA TRP A 257 1.89 -25.62 0.39
C TRP A 257 2.93 -26.67 0.78
N ASP A 258 2.56 -27.64 1.61
CA ASP A 258 3.45 -28.69 2.10
C ASP A 258 4.06 -29.50 0.96
N ARG A 259 3.26 -29.84 -0.04
CA ARG A 259 3.76 -30.55 -1.22
C ARG A 259 4.74 -29.71 -2.05
N ARG A 260 4.51 -28.40 -2.19
CA ARG A 260 5.44 -27.51 -2.92
C ARG A 260 6.73 -27.26 -2.14
N THR A 261 6.66 -27.05 -0.82
CA THR A 261 7.84 -26.86 0.03
C THR A 261 8.66 -28.15 0.17
N ALA A 262 8.03 -29.32 0.20
CA ALA A 262 8.72 -30.61 0.15
C ALA A 262 9.49 -30.79 -1.17
N ALA A 263 8.85 -30.51 -2.32
CA ALA A 263 9.51 -30.57 -3.62
C ALA A 263 10.67 -29.57 -3.72
N PHE A 264 10.50 -28.37 -3.18
CA PHE A 264 11.54 -27.36 -3.11
C PHE A 264 12.72 -27.77 -2.22
N SER A 265 12.45 -28.38 -1.06
CA SER A 265 13.48 -28.93 -0.17
C SER A 265 14.31 -30.02 -0.86
N ALA A 266 13.66 -30.94 -1.59
CA ALA A 266 14.34 -31.95 -2.39
C ALA A 266 15.15 -31.34 -3.54
N TRP A 267 14.65 -30.27 -4.17
CA TRP A 267 15.40 -29.53 -5.18
C TRP A 267 16.66 -28.87 -4.61
N LEU A 268 16.59 -28.29 -3.40
CA LEU A 268 17.76 -27.71 -2.73
C LEU A 268 18.85 -28.75 -2.50
N ASP A 269 18.48 -29.99 -2.13
CA ASP A 269 19.41 -31.12 -2.01
C ASP A 269 20.02 -31.49 -3.36
N LEU A 270 19.19 -31.61 -4.40
CA LEU A 270 19.66 -31.91 -5.76
C LEU A 270 20.65 -30.84 -6.26
N GLN A 271 20.45 -29.58 -5.86
CA GLN A 271 21.36 -28.47 -6.18
C GLN A 271 22.62 -28.42 -5.32
N LEU A 272 22.79 -29.34 -4.36
CA LEU A 272 23.89 -29.34 -3.39
C LEU A 272 23.94 -28.01 -2.60
N THR A 273 22.78 -27.51 -2.20
CA THR A 273 22.70 -26.31 -1.35
C THR A 273 23.30 -26.60 0.01
N GLY A 274 24.09 -25.66 0.57
CA GLY A 274 24.70 -25.84 1.89
C GLY A 274 23.66 -26.20 2.95
N PRO A 275 23.88 -27.21 3.82
CA PRO A 275 22.87 -27.67 4.77
C PRO A 275 22.30 -26.54 5.66
N SER A 276 23.16 -25.67 6.17
CA SER A 276 22.75 -24.51 6.97
C SER A 276 21.96 -23.48 6.15
N ILE A 277 22.31 -23.29 4.88
CA ILE A 277 21.60 -22.39 3.95
C ILE A 277 20.21 -22.95 3.63
N LYS A 278 20.11 -24.25 3.32
CA LYS A 278 18.85 -24.94 3.08
C LYS A 278 17.89 -24.77 4.27
N ILE A 279 18.36 -25.09 5.47
CA ILE A 279 17.55 -24.99 6.70
C ILE A 279 17.07 -23.55 6.91
N ALA A 280 17.95 -22.57 6.74
CA ALA A 280 17.62 -21.16 6.87
C ALA A 280 16.57 -20.68 5.85
N ILE A 281 16.75 -21.00 4.57
CA ILE A 281 15.81 -20.61 3.51
C ILE A 281 14.43 -21.24 3.75
N LEU A 282 14.38 -22.52 4.12
CA LEU A 282 13.11 -23.21 4.43
C LEU A 282 12.41 -22.60 5.65
N GLN A 283 13.17 -22.22 6.69
CA GLN A 283 12.63 -21.55 7.87
C GLN A 283 12.01 -20.19 7.52
N LEU A 284 12.69 -19.38 6.70
CA LEU A 284 12.19 -18.09 6.23
C LEU A 284 10.96 -18.25 5.32
N LEU A 285 10.98 -19.24 4.44
CA LEU A 285 9.86 -19.56 3.55
C LEU A 285 8.64 -20.01 4.35
N GLN A 286 8.80 -20.79 5.42
CA GLN A 286 7.67 -21.18 6.28
C GLN A 286 6.98 -19.96 6.90
N GLY A 287 7.73 -18.89 7.18
CA GLY A 287 7.21 -17.61 7.65
C GLY A 287 6.30 -16.87 6.65
N VAL A 288 6.17 -17.37 5.42
CA VAL A 288 5.15 -16.91 4.48
C VAL A 288 3.78 -17.47 4.86
N HIS A 289 3.68 -18.79 4.99
CA HIS A 289 2.41 -19.50 5.22
C HIS A 289 1.95 -19.37 6.66
N THR A 290 2.90 -19.41 7.59
CA THR A 290 2.64 -19.24 9.03
C THR A 290 3.56 -18.14 9.55
N PRO A 291 3.16 -16.85 9.44
CA PRO A 291 3.93 -15.74 9.97
C PRO A 291 4.22 -15.96 11.46
N PRO A 292 5.51 -15.97 11.87
CA PRO A 292 5.86 -16.22 13.27
C PRO A 292 5.53 -15.00 14.13
N LEU A 293 5.18 -15.23 15.40
CA LEU A 293 4.94 -14.16 16.38
C LEU A 293 6.19 -13.33 16.69
N PHE A 294 7.37 -13.93 16.51
CA PHE A 294 8.67 -13.31 16.75
C PHE A 294 9.59 -13.53 15.56
N PRO A 295 10.55 -12.62 15.29
CA PRO A 295 11.54 -12.83 14.25
C PRO A 295 12.27 -14.17 14.44
N PRO A 296 12.27 -15.06 13.43
CA PRO A 296 12.98 -16.33 13.55
C PRO A 296 14.48 -16.08 13.69
N ARG A 297 15.18 -17.02 14.33
CA ARG A 297 16.64 -17.03 14.40
C ARG A 297 17.17 -18.21 13.59
N PRO A 298 18.29 -18.04 12.86
CA PRO A 298 18.88 -19.14 12.11
C PRO A 298 19.46 -20.20 13.05
N ASN A 299 19.41 -21.46 12.62
CA ASN A 299 19.98 -22.59 13.37
C ASN A 299 21.52 -22.62 13.37
N SER A 300 22.18 -21.79 12.58
CA SER A 300 23.65 -21.72 12.50
C SER A 300 24.10 -20.27 12.40
N SER A 301 25.14 -19.92 13.17
CA SER A 301 25.79 -18.61 13.09
C SER A 301 26.42 -18.33 11.72
N SER A 302 26.79 -19.37 10.97
CA SER A 302 27.41 -19.24 9.64
C SER A 302 26.52 -18.56 8.60
N VAL A 303 25.20 -18.64 8.75
CA VAL A 303 24.22 -18.03 7.84
C VAL A 303 23.61 -16.75 8.40
N TRP A 304 24.03 -16.31 9.58
CA TRP A 304 23.43 -15.19 10.28
C TRP A 304 23.33 -13.90 9.45
N PRO A 305 24.40 -13.44 8.77
CA PRO A 305 24.31 -12.20 7.98
C PRO A 305 23.29 -12.30 6.84
N ALA A 306 23.29 -13.41 6.10
CA ALA A 306 22.36 -13.62 5.00
C ALA A 306 20.92 -13.82 5.47
N PHE A 307 20.74 -14.44 6.63
CA PHE A 307 19.44 -14.61 7.25
C PHE A 307 18.83 -13.26 7.64
N LEU A 308 19.60 -12.41 8.33
CA LEU A 308 19.15 -11.06 8.69
C LEU A 308 18.83 -10.21 7.46
N ALA A 309 19.71 -10.21 6.45
CA ALA A 309 19.46 -9.52 5.19
C ALA A 309 18.17 -9.99 4.50
N GLN A 310 17.87 -11.29 4.56
CA GLN A 310 16.63 -11.82 4.01
C GLN A 310 15.41 -11.49 4.87
N GLN A 311 15.54 -11.40 6.20
CA GLN A 311 14.46 -10.94 7.08
C GLN A 311 14.07 -9.50 6.79
N VAL A 312 15.07 -8.67 6.51
CA VAL A 312 14.88 -7.29 6.06
C VAL A 312 14.06 -7.27 4.76
N ILE A 313 14.43 -8.06 3.74
CA ILE A 313 13.63 -8.22 2.49
C ILE A 313 12.21 -8.80 2.75
N GLY A 314 12.06 -9.59 3.80
CA GLY A 314 10.80 -10.22 4.19
C GLY A 314 10.54 -11.58 3.55
N SER A 315 9.73 -12.39 4.21
CA SER A 315 9.34 -13.74 3.76
C SER A 315 8.53 -13.68 2.46
N GLN A 316 7.68 -12.67 2.29
CA GLN A 316 6.94 -12.45 1.04
C GLN A 316 7.89 -12.14 -0.13
N GLY A 317 8.87 -11.25 0.08
CA GLY A 317 9.89 -10.95 -0.91
C GLY A 317 10.67 -12.20 -1.32
N LEU A 318 10.98 -13.07 -0.34
CA LEU A 318 11.59 -14.37 -0.62
C LEU A 318 10.73 -15.25 -1.54
N LEU A 319 9.42 -15.40 -1.25
CA LEU A 319 8.50 -16.15 -2.13
C LEU A 319 8.46 -15.57 -3.55
N GLU A 320 8.50 -14.25 -3.66
CA GLU A 320 8.52 -13.52 -4.93
C GLU A 320 9.87 -13.63 -5.67
N GLY A 321 10.84 -14.36 -5.11
CA GLY A 321 12.15 -14.65 -5.69
C GLY A 321 13.22 -13.62 -5.34
N ARG A 322 12.93 -12.63 -4.49
CA ARG A 322 13.87 -11.61 -4.03
C ARG A 322 14.74 -12.20 -2.92
N ILE A 323 15.90 -12.74 -3.34
CA ILE A 323 16.86 -13.31 -2.41
C ILE A 323 17.93 -12.28 -2.02
N ALA A 324 18.40 -12.34 -0.78
CA ALA A 324 19.51 -11.53 -0.31
C ALA A 324 20.82 -11.87 -1.06
N SER A 325 21.57 -10.85 -1.44
CA SER A 325 22.88 -10.94 -2.10
C SER A 325 23.89 -11.73 -1.25
N SER A 326 23.77 -11.61 0.07
CA SER A 326 24.56 -12.33 1.07
C SER A 326 24.44 -13.87 1.02
N TRP A 327 23.40 -14.44 0.37
CA TRP A 327 23.31 -15.90 0.19
C TRP A 327 24.35 -16.46 -0.79
N LEU A 328 24.73 -15.68 -1.80
CA LEU A 328 25.62 -16.12 -2.87
C LEU A 328 27.03 -16.48 -2.36
N PRO A 329 27.75 -15.61 -1.63
CA PRO A 329 29.10 -15.95 -1.14
C PRO A 329 29.09 -17.15 -0.19
N LEU A 330 28.04 -17.32 0.64
CA LEU A 330 27.93 -18.48 1.53
C LEU A 330 27.78 -19.78 0.74
N GLN A 331 26.97 -19.78 -0.32
CA GLN A 331 26.82 -20.95 -1.18
C GLN A 331 28.11 -21.22 -1.97
N GLN A 332 28.82 -20.18 -2.41
CA GLN A 332 30.13 -20.33 -3.08
C GLN A 332 31.14 -21.01 -2.16
N GLN A 333 31.26 -20.52 -0.92
CA GLN A 333 32.14 -21.12 0.08
C GLN A 333 31.81 -22.60 0.33
N TYR A 334 30.52 -22.95 0.36
CA TYR A 334 30.11 -24.35 0.49
C TYR A 334 30.51 -25.18 -0.75
N TYR A 335 30.25 -24.68 -1.97
CA TYR A 335 30.68 -25.35 -3.20
C TYR A 335 32.18 -25.57 -3.26
N ASP A 336 32.98 -24.58 -2.87
CA ASP A 336 34.44 -24.69 -2.82
C ASP A 336 34.87 -25.79 -1.83
N LYS A 337 34.25 -25.82 -0.63
CA LYS A 337 34.50 -26.84 0.40
C LYS A 337 34.23 -28.26 -0.11
N ILE A 338 33.15 -28.46 -0.87
CA ILE A 338 32.82 -29.78 -1.44
C ILE A 338 33.42 -30.02 -2.83
N ARG A 339 34.27 -29.10 -3.32
CA ARG A 339 34.89 -29.12 -4.66
C ARG A 339 33.87 -29.21 -5.80
N CYS A 340 32.71 -28.60 -5.63
CA CYS A 340 31.67 -28.53 -6.66
C CYS A 340 31.96 -27.40 -7.65
N ARG A 341 31.86 -27.68 -8.96
CA ARG A 341 32.07 -26.69 -10.04
C ARG A 341 30.78 -26.02 -10.52
N ARG A 342 29.67 -26.16 -9.78
CA ARG A 342 28.39 -25.54 -10.16
C ARG A 342 28.46 -24.02 -9.99
N SER A 343 27.81 -23.30 -10.89
CA SER A 343 27.75 -21.84 -10.85
C SER A 343 26.78 -21.37 -9.77
N VAL A 344 27.26 -20.59 -8.80
CA VAL A 344 26.42 -19.94 -7.78
C VAL A 344 25.45 -18.94 -8.39
N SER A 345 25.87 -18.19 -9.41
CA SER A 345 24.96 -17.27 -10.13
C SER A 345 23.79 -18.03 -10.77
N LEU A 346 24.06 -19.19 -11.37
CA LEU A 346 23.01 -20.02 -11.94
C LEU A 346 22.13 -20.67 -10.86
N TRP A 347 22.73 -21.15 -9.76
CA TRP A 347 22.01 -21.66 -8.59
C TRP A 347 21.05 -20.62 -8.04
N ALA A 348 21.53 -19.40 -7.79
CA ALA A 348 20.77 -18.28 -7.25
C ALA A 348 19.60 -17.92 -8.17
N SER A 349 19.84 -17.86 -9.49
CA SER A 349 18.79 -17.55 -10.46
C SER A 349 17.72 -18.63 -10.52
N ARG A 350 18.11 -19.91 -10.44
CA ARG A 350 17.16 -21.03 -10.39
C ARG A 350 16.42 -21.09 -9.06
N LEU A 351 17.06 -20.72 -7.96
CA LEU A 351 16.44 -20.60 -6.63
C LEU A 351 15.28 -19.59 -6.69
N SER A 352 15.52 -18.38 -7.22
CA SER A 352 14.45 -17.39 -7.43
C SER A 352 13.31 -17.93 -8.30
N GLN A 353 13.63 -18.67 -9.39
CA GLN A 353 12.60 -19.28 -10.24
C GLN A 353 11.76 -20.32 -9.50
N GLN A 354 12.37 -21.16 -8.65
CA GLN A 354 11.64 -22.13 -7.84
C GLN A 354 10.72 -21.44 -6.84
N LEU A 355 11.20 -20.39 -6.15
CA LEU A 355 10.40 -19.61 -5.20
C LEU A 355 9.16 -18.99 -5.86
N ILE A 356 9.36 -18.31 -7.01
CA ILE A 356 8.26 -17.74 -7.82
C ILE A 356 7.26 -18.82 -8.23
N SER A 357 7.76 -20.01 -8.60
CA SER A 357 6.92 -21.14 -8.99
C SER A 357 6.03 -21.64 -7.84
N ILE A 358 6.53 -21.65 -6.60
CA ILE A 358 5.71 -22.00 -5.42
C ILE A 358 4.53 -21.03 -5.32
N GLY A 359 4.78 -19.73 -5.35
CA GLY A 359 3.72 -18.72 -5.30
C GLY A 359 2.71 -18.87 -6.44
N PHE A 360 3.20 -19.15 -7.66
CA PHE A 360 2.34 -19.35 -8.82
C PHE A 360 1.41 -20.55 -8.63
N TYR A 361 1.93 -21.68 -8.18
CA TYR A 361 1.14 -22.88 -7.99
C TYR A 361 0.13 -22.77 -6.84
N MET A 362 0.45 -22.00 -5.79
CA MET A 362 -0.53 -21.66 -4.75
C MET A 362 -1.71 -20.86 -5.33
N TRP A 363 -1.43 -19.91 -6.23
CA TRP A 363 -2.46 -19.14 -6.93
C TRP A 363 -3.23 -19.98 -7.96
N GLU A 364 -2.56 -20.86 -8.70
CA GLU A 364 -3.18 -21.75 -9.68
C GLU A 364 -4.15 -22.73 -9.01
N GLN A 365 -3.74 -23.35 -7.89
CA GLN A 365 -4.60 -24.24 -7.10
C GLN A 365 -5.80 -23.47 -6.51
N ARG A 366 -5.59 -22.25 -6.02
CA ARG A 366 -6.71 -21.38 -5.59
C ARG A 366 -7.70 -21.13 -6.73
N ASN A 367 -7.21 -20.90 -7.94
CA ASN A 367 -8.06 -20.67 -9.10
C ASN A 367 -8.80 -21.91 -9.57
N SER A 368 -8.21 -23.10 -9.47
CA SER A 368 -8.95 -24.33 -9.76
C SER A 368 -10.13 -24.50 -8.79
N VAL A 369 -9.95 -24.16 -7.50
CA VAL A 369 -11.04 -24.17 -6.51
C VAL A 369 -12.12 -23.12 -6.81
N GLN A 370 -11.76 -21.92 -7.28
CA GLN A 370 -12.75 -20.90 -7.65
C GLN A 370 -13.81 -21.43 -8.63
N HIS A 371 -13.38 -22.30 -9.54
CA HIS A 371 -14.20 -22.84 -10.63
C HIS A 371 -14.66 -24.28 -10.36
N SER A 372 -14.53 -24.80 -9.14
CA SER A 372 -14.97 -26.14 -8.75
C SER A 372 -16.11 -26.10 -7.72
N ASP A 373 -16.71 -27.28 -7.48
CA ASP A 373 -17.71 -27.49 -6.43
C ASP A 373 -17.14 -27.36 -5.00
N ASP A 374 -15.81 -27.26 -4.86
CA ASP A 374 -15.15 -27.04 -3.56
C ASP A 374 -15.18 -25.57 -3.12
N ASN A 375 -15.61 -24.65 -3.99
CA ASN A 375 -15.75 -23.25 -3.66
C ASN A 375 -16.75 -23.07 -2.50
N VAL A 376 -16.26 -22.62 -1.34
CA VAL A 376 -17.05 -22.48 -0.12
C VAL A 376 -18.23 -21.53 -0.32
N GLN A 377 -18.02 -20.41 -1.00
CA GLN A 377 -19.10 -19.44 -1.27
C GLN A 377 -20.15 -20.01 -2.21
N LEU A 378 -19.72 -20.75 -3.23
CA LEU A 378 -20.64 -21.41 -4.15
C LEU A 378 -21.48 -22.45 -3.41
N ARG A 379 -20.85 -23.26 -2.55
CA ARG A 379 -21.53 -24.26 -1.73
C ARG A 379 -22.53 -23.65 -0.75
N GLU A 380 -22.15 -22.59 -0.04
CA GLU A 380 -23.04 -21.86 0.87
C GLU A 380 -24.24 -21.30 0.11
N ARG A 381 -24.00 -20.67 -1.04
CA ARG A 381 -25.06 -20.15 -1.90
C ARG A 381 -26.00 -21.26 -2.40
N HIS A 382 -25.45 -22.42 -2.79
CA HIS A 382 -26.23 -23.61 -3.09
C HIS A 382 -27.09 -24.06 -1.90
N SER A 383 -26.54 -24.08 -0.68
CA SER A 383 -27.28 -24.47 0.53
C SER A 383 -28.43 -23.52 0.80
N THR A 384 -28.18 -22.20 0.83
CA THR A 384 -29.20 -21.18 1.07
C THR A 384 -30.33 -21.24 0.04
N VAL A 385 -29.99 -21.43 -1.24
CA VAL A 385 -30.99 -21.55 -2.30
C VAL A 385 -31.78 -22.86 -2.16
N ASN A 386 -31.11 -23.97 -1.84
CA ASN A 386 -31.78 -25.25 -1.60
C ASN A 386 -32.73 -25.16 -0.40
N GLU A 387 -32.32 -24.55 0.72
CA GLU A 387 -33.18 -24.31 1.90
C GLU A 387 -34.37 -23.43 1.54
N GLY A 388 -34.17 -22.39 0.74
CA GLY A 388 -35.24 -21.56 0.20
C GLY A 388 -36.24 -22.38 -0.62
N ILE A 389 -35.75 -23.30 -1.46
CA ILE A 389 -36.60 -24.25 -2.21
C ILE A 389 -37.36 -25.15 -1.26
N HIS A 390 -36.70 -25.78 -0.28
CA HIS A 390 -37.34 -26.61 0.74
C HIS A 390 -38.50 -25.88 1.41
N SER A 391 -38.24 -24.66 1.89
CA SER A 391 -39.25 -23.80 2.51
C SER A 391 -40.45 -23.51 1.59
N GLN A 392 -40.22 -23.26 0.28
CA GLN A 392 -41.33 -23.08 -0.66
C GLN A 392 -42.19 -24.33 -0.83
N PHE A 393 -41.58 -25.53 -0.84
CA PHE A 393 -42.33 -26.78 -0.89
C PHE A 393 -43.07 -27.05 0.43
N ASP A 394 -42.47 -26.73 1.57
CA ASP A 394 -43.07 -26.94 2.89
C ASP A 394 -44.28 -26.01 3.13
N MET A 395 -44.27 -24.80 2.57
CA MET A 395 -45.44 -23.89 2.59
C MET A 395 -46.61 -24.35 1.70
N GLY A 396 -46.42 -25.34 0.82
CA GLY A 396 -47.48 -25.86 -0.04
C GLY A 396 -47.98 -24.88 -1.13
N PRO A 397 -48.96 -25.27 -1.96
CA PRO A 397 -49.42 -24.52 -3.13
C PRO A 397 -50.59 -23.55 -2.90
N ASP A 398 -51.22 -23.55 -1.72
CA ASP A 398 -52.56 -22.96 -1.50
C ASP A 398 -52.64 -21.43 -1.70
N ASP A 399 -51.52 -20.74 -1.54
CA ASP A 399 -51.38 -19.29 -1.70
C ASP A 399 -50.61 -18.91 -2.97
N LEU A 400 -50.64 -19.79 -3.97
CA LEU A 400 -50.14 -19.56 -5.32
C LEU A 400 -51.27 -19.61 -6.35
N PRO A 401 -51.15 -18.86 -7.47
CA PRO A 401 -52.03 -19.00 -8.63
C PRO A 401 -51.99 -20.42 -9.18
N LYS A 402 -53.13 -20.94 -9.66
CA LYS A 402 -53.26 -22.34 -10.16
C LYS A 402 -52.26 -22.66 -11.27
N GLU A 403 -51.89 -21.67 -12.07
CA GLU A 403 -50.95 -21.76 -13.18
C GLU A 403 -49.51 -22.02 -12.70
N ILE A 404 -49.16 -21.56 -11.49
CA ILE A 404 -47.82 -21.64 -10.90
C ILE A 404 -47.67 -22.86 -9.97
N GLN A 405 -48.77 -23.39 -9.42
CA GLN A 405 -48.77 -24.57 -8.54
C GLN A 405 -47.99 -25.79 -9.09
N PRO A 406 -47.99 -26.10 -10.41
CA PRO A 406 -47.18 -27.19 -10.97
C PRO A 406 -45.66 -27.04 -10.76
N MET A 407 -45.17 -25.83 -10.48
CA MET A 407 -43.75 -25.63 -10.14
C MET A 407 -43.38 -26.35 -8.83
N LEU A 408 -44.35 -26.64 -7.95
CA LEU A 408 -44.18 -27.37 -6.69
C LEU A 408 -44.45 -28.88 -6.81
N THR A 409 -44.46 -29.46 -8.01
CA THR A 409 -44.73 -30.91 -8.18
C THR A 409 -43.58 -31.82 -7.76
N CYS A 410 -42.32 -31.45 -8.03
CA CYS A 410 -41.18 -32.34 -7.75
C CYS A 410 -39.95 -31.61 -7.23
N ARG A 411 -39.74 -31.69 -5.91
CA ARG A 411 -38.60 -31.08 -5.20
C ARG A 411 -37.25 -31.53 -5.76
N ARG A 412 -37.09 -32.85 -5.97
CA ARG A 412 -35.85 -33.44 -6.50
C ARG A 412 -35.48 -32.92 -7.89
N ARG A 413 -36.47 -32.64 -8.74
CA ARG A 413 -36.24 -32.08 -10.08
C ARG A 413 -35.68 -30.65 -9.99
N VAL A 414 -36.21 -29.83 -9.08
CA VAL A 414 -35.74 -28.45 -8.88
C VAL A 414 -34.33 -28.43 -8.28
N LEU A 415 -34.07 -29.27 -7.27
CA LEU A 415 -32.75 -29.34 -6.60
C LEU A 415 -31.60 -29.84 -7.51
N ARG A 416 -31.89 -30.43 -8.67
CA ARG A 416 -30.90 -30.88 -9.67
C ARG A 416 -30.53 -29.84 -10.71
N LYS A 417 -31.24 -28.71 -10.75
CA LYS A 417 -30.95 -27.62 -11.69
C LYS A 417 -29.61 -26.92 -11.38
N SER A 418 -29.11 -26.13 -12.32
CA SER A 418 -27.95 -25.25 -12.06
C SER A 418 -28.26 -24.24 -10.96
N LEU A 419 -27.25 -23.63 -10.34
CA LEU A 419 -27.48 -22.59 -9.31
C LEU A 419 -28.34 -21.45 -9.85
N VAL A 420 -28.03 -20.97 -11.06
CA VAL A 420 -28.75 -19.88 -11.72
C VAL A 420 -30.23 -20.22 -11.88
N ASP A 421 -30.51 -21.41 -12.41
CA ASP A 421 -31.89 -21.88 -12.59
C ASP A 421 -32.64 -22.03 -11.26
N LYS A 422 -31.95 -22.45 -10.19
CA LYS A 422 -32.56 -22.56 -8.86
C LYS A 422 -32.90 -21.19 -8.29
N GLU A 423 -32.03 -20.20 -8.48
CA GLU A 423 -32.24 -18.84 -8.03
C GLU A 423 -33.40 -18.17 -8.77
N GLU A 424 -33.46 -18.33 -10.09
CA GLU A 424 -34.58 -17.84 -10.91
C GLU A 424 -35.89 -18.49 -10.50
N TRP A 425 -35.89 -19.82 -10.32
CA TRP A 425 -37.05 -20.55 -9.84
C TRP A 425 -37.53 -20.03 -8.48
N LEU A 426 -36.60 -19.83 -7.54
CA LEU A 426 -36.93 -19.36 -6.19
C LEU A 426 -37.43 -17.91 -6.19
N LYS A 427 -36.84 -17.05 -7.04
CA LYS A 427 -37.24 -15.66 -7.20
C LYS A 427 -38.66 -15.56 -7.76
N LEU A 428 -38.95 -16.27 -8.84
CA LEU A 428 -40.28 -16.31 -9.46
C LEU A 428 -41.33 -16.77 -8.45
N LEU A 429 -41.11 -17.91 -7.78
CA LEU A 429 -42.11 -18.46 -6.87
C LEU A 429 -42.39 -17.55 -5.67
N ARG A 430 -41.35 -16.92 -5.11
CA ARG A 430 -41.50 -15.94 -4.01
C ARG A 430 -42.26 -14.69 -4.45
N GLN A 431 -42.07 -14.24 -5.69
CA GLN A 431 -42.77 -13.10 -6.25
C GLN A 431 -44.26 -13.42 -6.44
N GLU A 432 -44.57 -14.51 -7.14
CA GLU A 432 -45.95 -14.95 -7.41
C GLU A 432 -46.76 -15.14 -6.12
N ARG A 433 -46.16 -15.78 -5.11
CA ARG A 433 -46.80 -15.97 -3.80
C ARG A 433 -47.12 -14.65 -3.11
N ARG A 434 -46.17 -13.70 -3.16
CA ARG A 434 -46.34 -12.37 -2.55
C ARG A 434 -47.47 -11.60 -3.24
N ASP A 435 -47.50 -11.63 -4.56
CA ASP A 435 -48.47 -10.89 -5.36
C ASP A 435 -49.87 -11.51 -5.23
N PHE A 436 -49.97 -12.84 -5.21
CA PHE A 436 -51.24 -13.53 -4.95
C PHE A 436 -51.80 -13.24 -3.56
N ARG A 437 -50.98 -13.31 -2.50
CA ARG A 437 -51.40 -12.93 -1.14
C ARG A 437 -51.90 -11.49 -1.06
N ARG A 438 -51.25 -10.56 -1.78
CA ARG A 438 -51.68 -9.16 -1.88
C ARG A 438 -53.02 -9.03 -2.60
N SER A 439 -53.20 -9.72 -3.73
CA SER A 439 -54.44 -9.75 -4.49
C SER A 439 -55.61 -10.26 -3.64
N ILE A 440 -55.44 -11.40 -2.96
CA ILE A 440 -56.46 -11.95 -2.06
C ILE A 440 -56.79 -10.97 -0.91
N LYS A 441 -55.79 -10.30 -0.34
CA LYS A 441 -56.02 -9.29 0.71
C LYS A 441 -56.79 -8.08 0.18
N ALA A 442 -56.50 -7.61 -1.04
CA ALA A 442 -57.19 -6.51 -1.69
C ALA A 442 -58.65 -6.88 -2.04
N GLN A 443 -58.89 -8.10 -2.55
CA GLN A 443 -60.23 -8.62 -2.79
C GLN A 443 -61.04 -8.71 -1.49
N ARG A 444 -60.46 -9.27 -0.42
CA ARG A 444 -61.12 -9.35 0.90
C ARG A 444 -61.43 -7.97 1.48
N ARG A 445 -60.55 -6.98 1.30
CA ARG A 445 -60.81 -5.58 1.71
C ARG A 445 -61.97 -4.98 0.92
N SER A 446 -61.97 -5.13 -0.41
CA SER A 446 -63.04 -4.61 -1.27
C SER A 446 -64.39 -5.22 -0.92
N LEU A 447 -64.45 -6.54 -0.69
CA LEU A 447 -65.67 -7.20 -0.22
C LEU A 447 -66.12 -6.68 1.16
N ARG A 448 -65.21 -6.47 2.11
CA ARG A 448 -65.56 -5.88 3.41
C ARG A 448 -66.13 -4.46 3.28
N THR A 449 -65.59 -3.63 2.39
CA THR A 449 -66.12 -2.28 2.15
C THR A 449 -67.52 -2.31 1.54
N ILE A 450 -67.84 -3.32 0.73
CA ILE A 450 -69.19 -3.51 0.14
C ILE A 450 -70.20 -4.02 1.17
N PHE A 451 -69.79 -4.88 2.11
CA PHE A 451 -70.67 -5.53 3.08
C PHE A 451 -70.65 -4.92 4.49
N SER A 452 -69.91 -3.83 4.73
CA SER A 452 -70.00 -3.08 5.97
C SER A 452 -71.26 -2.18 5.95
N PRO A 453 -72.20 -2.30 6.90
CA PRO A 453 -73.35 -1.42 6.97
C PRO A 453 -72.85 0.02 7.20
N GLY A 454 -73.35 0.95 6.39
CA GLY A 454 -73.13 2.39 6.60
C GLY A 454 -73.68 2.84 7.96
N PRO A 455 -73.17 3.95 8.51
CA PRO A 455 -73.54 4.45 9.83
C PRO A 455 -75.04 4.72 10.00
#